data_AF-A0ABD6D240-F1
#
_entry.id   AF-A0ABD6D240-F1
#
_cell.length_a   1.000
_cell.length_b   1.000
_cell.length_c   1.000
_cell.angle_alpha   90.00
_cell.angle_beta   90.00
_cell.angle_gamma   90.00
#
_symmetry.space_group_name_H-M   'P 1'
#
loop_
_entity.id
_entity.type
_entity.pdbx_description
1 polymer ?
#
loop_
_entity_poly.entity_id
_entity_poly.type
_entity_poly.pdbx_seq_one_letter_code
_entity_poly.pdbx_strand_id
1 'polypeptide(L)'
;MEQVENGIPAQEGKIPIGDPVTDYDSKMVALRAERHDEVRVVNIESEHRPGPDVPDSFTVAQRTETYYGPKLVLDSGTKNYLLTVPGPDCQLLLWEGKPSTNGFKKGWSKLAEVSVKFGEELPQYDLCPYCGEPLKTLEHERMAGFGECPAAEPSD
;
A
#
# COMPACT_ATOMS: atom_id res chain seq x y z
N MET A 1 8.50 66.31 7.99
CA MET A 1 9.69 65.54 7.57
C MET A 1 10.12 64.76 8.80
N GLU A 2 10.11 63.45 8.88
CA GLU A 2 9.74 62.36 7.98
C GLU A 2 9.38 61.18 8.89
N GLN A 3 8.47 60.35 8.41
CA GLN A 3 7.95 59.19 9.11
C GLN A 3 9.02 58.11 9.17
N VAL A 4 9.15 57.42 10.31
CA VAL A 4 9.90 56.18 10.39
C VAL A 4 8.99 55.08 9.83
N GLU A 5 9.05 54.87 8.52
CA GLU A 5 8.39 53.75 7.85
C GLU A 5 9.20 52.46 8.07
N ASN A 6 8.58 51.53 8.82
CA ASN A 6 9.04 50.15 8.95
C ASN A 6 9.04 49.47 7.57
N GLY A 7 10.23 49.19 7.04
CA GLY A 7 10.42 48.53 5.75
C GLY A 7 10.49 47.00 5.84
N ILE A 8 9.37 46.33 5.51
CA ILE A 8 9.14 45.12 4.66
C ILE A 8 9.94 43.80 4.93
N PRO A 9 9.46 42.62 4.48
CA PRO A 9 8.33 41.78 4.91
C PRO A 9 8.80 40.41 5.46
N ALA A 10 7.91 39.66 6.11
CA ALA A 10 7.96 38.20 6.04
C ALA A 10 6.69 37.73 5.32
N GLN A 11 6.74 37.71 3.99
CA GLN A 11 5.77 36.94 3.24
C GLN A 11 5.98 35.47 3.62
N GLU A 12 4.95 34.85 4.17
CA GLU A 12 4.88 33.40 4.31
C GLU A 12 5.25 32.80 2.96
N GLY A 13 6.41 32.14 2.92
CA GLY A 13 6.84 31.41 1.75
C GLY A 13 5.76 30.37 1.47
N LYS A 14 4.93 30.63 0.46
CA LYS A 14 4.24 29.57 -0.26
C LYS A 14 5.34 28.62 -0.72
N ILE A 15 5.56 27.55 0.03
CA ILE A 15 6.30 26.40 -0.47
C ILE A 15 5.57 26.06 -1.77
N PRO A 16 6.22 26.16 -2.94
CA PRO A 16 5.58 25.69 -4.15
C PRO A 16 5.24 24.23 -3.89
N ILE A 17 3.95 23.92 -3.90
CA ILE A 17 3.47 22.54 -3.95
C ILE A 17 3.97 22.07 -5.32
N GLY A 18 5.17 21.48 -5.34
CA GLY A 18 5.67 20.79 -6.52
C GLY A 18 4.63 19.75 -6.90
N ASP A 19 4.54 19.45 -8.20
CA ASP A 19 3.71 18.33 -8.63
C ASP A 19 4.05 17.11 -7.76
N PRO A 20 3.06 16.41 -7.20
CA PRO A 20 3.32 15.29 -6.31
C PRO A 20 4.15 14.26 -7.07
N VAL A 21 5.41 14.11 -6.65
CA VAL A 21 6.34 13.14 -7.25
C VAL A 21 5.95 11.79 -6.67
N THR A 22 4.93 11.17 -7.25
CA THR A 22 4.56 9.80 -6.90
C THR A 22 5.42 8.82 -7.69
N ASP A 23 5.87 7.77 -7.03
CA ASP A 23 6.73 6.76 -7.64
C ASP A 23 5.83 5.83 -8.44
N TYR A 24 5.97 5.91 -9.76
CA TYR A 24 5.21 5.09 -10.69
C TYR A 24 5.47 3.60 -10.43
N ASP A 25 6.71 3.21 -10.14
CA ASP A 25 7.08 1.81 -9.96
C ASP A 25 6.42 1.21 -8.72
N SER A 26 6.42 1.95 -7.61
CA SER A 26 5.66 1.59 -6.40
C SER A 26 4.17 1.39 -6.67
N LYS A 27 3.53 2.29 -7.43
CA LYS A 27 2.12 2.13 -7.81
C LYS A 27 1.89 0.92 -8.72
N MET A 28 2.85 0.59 -9.59
CA MET A 28 2.78 -0.60 -10.43
C MET A 28 2.83 -1.88 -9.62
N VAL A 29 3.49 -1.91 -8.47
CA VAL A 29 3.42 -3.06 -7.54
C VAL A 29 1.99 -3.29 -7.09
N ALA A 30 1.28 -2.24 -6.64
CA ALA A 30 -0.10 -2.39 -6.19
C ALA A 30 -1.06 -2.83 -7.31
N LEU A 31 -0.82 -2.38 -8.54
CA LEU A 31 -1.60 -2.77 -9.72
C LEU A 31 -1.39 -4.24 -10.09
N ARG A 32 -0.14 -4.71 -10.00
CA ARG A 32 0.24 -6.02 -10.49
C ARG A 32 0.13 -7.10 -9.43
N ALA A 33 0.52 -6.82 -8.18
CA ALA A 33 0.70 -7.83 -7.15
C ALA A 33 -0.53 -8.71 -6.96
N GLU A 34 -0.32 -10.01 -7.01
CA GLU A 34 -1.31 -11.06 -6.84
C GLU A 34 -1.10 -11.80 -5.51
N ARG A 35 -2.01 -12.71 -5.17
CA ARG A 35 -1.92 -13.50 -3.94
C ARG A 35 -0.59 -14.25 -3.90
N HIS A 36 0.02 -14.29 -2.71
CA HIS A 36 1.32 -14.89 -2.41
C HIS A 36 2.55 -14.11 -2.88
N ASP A 37 2.40 -13.02 -3.65
CA ASP A 37 3.52 -12.15 -3.97
C ASP A 37 4.08 -11.50 -2.69
N GLU A 38 5.40 -11.40 -2.61
CA GLU A 38 6.08 -10.62 -1.58
C GLU A 38 6.13 -9.14 -1.99
N VAL A 39 5.71 -8.26 -1.08
CA VAL A 39 5.79 -6.81 -1.21
C VAL A 39 6.66 -6.27 -0.08
N ARG A 40 7.70 -5.50 -0.44
CA ARG A 40 8.62 -4.88 0.51
C ARG A 40 8.41 -3.37 0.58
N VAL A 41 8.34 -2.82 1.79
CA VAL A 41 8.36 -1.38 2.01
C VAL A 41 9.80 -0.90 1.83
N VAL A 42 10.02 0.07 0.94
CA VAL A 42 11.35 0.66 0.70
C VAL A 42 11.51 2.03 1.32
N ASN A 43 10.40 2.74 1.48
CA ASN A 43 10.40 4.05 2.11
C ASN A 43 9.06 4.30 2.81
N ILE A 44 9.13 5.02 3.93
CA ILE A 44 7.97 5.61 4.61
C ILE A 44 8.01 7.10 4.30
N GLU A 45 7.13 7.58 3.43
CA GLU A 45 7.09 9.00 3.02
C GLU A 45 6.51 9.88 4.12
N SER A 46 5.45 9.42 4.76
CA SER A 46 4.80 10.14 5.85
C SER A 46 4.13 9.21 6.85
N GLU A 47 4.40 9.40 8.13
CA GLU A 47 3.72 8.71 9.23
C GLU A 47 2.46 9.47 9.63
N HIS A 48 1.33 8.77 9.65
CA HIS A 48 0.06 9.35 10.10
C HIS A 48 -0.19 9.07 11.59
N ARG A 49 0.54 8.13 12.19
CA ARG A 49 0.48 7.80 13.61
C ARG A 49 1.87 7.37 14.10
N PRO A 50 2.36 7.92 15.23
CA PRO A 50 3.60 7.45 15.84
C PRO A 50 3.42 6.03 16.40
N GLY A 51 4.21 5.08 15.87
CA GLY A 51 4.27 3.67 16.25
C GLY A 51 3.10 2.82 15.74
N PRO A 52 3.32 1.59 15.25
CA PRO A 52 4.45 0.65 15.48
C PRO A 52 5.42 0.52 14.29
N ASP A 53 6.53 -0.22 14.48
CA ASP A 53 7.44 -0.63 13.39
C ASP A 53 6.61 -1.24 12.25
N VAL A 54 6.58 -0.56 11.11
CA VAL A 54 6.04 -1.09 9.87
C VAL A 54 6.95 -2.26 9.47
N PRO A 55 6.43 -3.49 9.31
CA PRO A 55 7.24 -4.59 8.80
C PRO A 55 7.86 -4.24 7.45
N ASP A 56 9.12 -4.62 7.24
CA ASP A 56 9.83 -4.35 5.99
C ASP A 56 9.25 -5.13 4.80
N SER A 57 8.55 -6.23 5.06
CA SER A 57 7.97 -7.11 4.04
C SER A 57 6.63 -7.70 4.45
N PHE A 58 5.83 -8.01 3.44
CA PHE A 58 4.53 -8.63 3.56
C PHE A 58 4.31 -9.64 2.45
N THR A 59 3.44 -10.61 2.70
CA THR A 59 2.86 -11.47 1.65
C THR A 59 1.45 -10.97 1.32
N VAL A 60 1.10 -10.90 0.04
CA VAL A 60 -0.28 -10.56 -0.36
C VAL A 60 -1.22 -11.72 -0.02
N ALA A 61 -2.07 -11.51 0.96
CA ALA A 61 -3.07 -12.49 1.39
C ALA A 61 -4.32 -12.48 0.49
N GLN A 62 -4.70 -11.30 -0.01
CA GLN A 62 -5.86 -11.12 -0.87
C GLN A 62 -5.74 -9.86 -1.71
N ARG A 63 -6.18 -9.95 -2.98
CA ARG A 63 -6.36 -8.81 -3.88
C ARG A 63 -7.85 -8.60 -4.16
N THR A 64 -8.33 -7.37 -4.00
CA THR A 64 -9.72 -6.99 -4.34
C THR A 64 -9.70 -5.81 -5.29
N GLU A 65 -10.33 -5.94 -6.45
CA GLU A 65 -10.51 -4.80 -7.35
C GLU A 65 -11.63 -3.88 -6.88
N THR A 66 -11.37 -2.58 -6.93
CA THR A 66 -12.36 -1.56 -6.59
C THR A 66 -12.37 -0.44 -7.63
N TYR A 67 -13.42 0.39 -7.59
CA TYR A 67 -13.55 1.54 -8.50
C TYR A 67 -12.34 2.49 -8.45
N TYR A 68 -11.66 2.59 -7.31
CA TYR A 68 -10.51 3.48 -7.11
C TYR A 68 -9.16 2.80 -7.35
N GLY A 69 -9.16 1.57 -7.85
CA GLY A 69 -7.98 0.73 -7.99
C GLY A 69 -7.95 -0.44 -7.00
N PRO A 70 -6.92 -1.29 -7.08
CA PRO A 70 -6.82 -2.49 -6.27
C PRO A 70 -6.56 -2.17 -4.80
N LYS A 71 -7.06 -3.09 -3.97
CA LYS A 71 -6.78 -3.15 -2.53
C LYS A 71 -6.11 -4.47 -2.23
N LEU A 72 -4.94 -4.41 -1.58
CA LEU A 72 -4.19 -5.58 -1.18
C LEU A 72 -4.30 -5.76 0.34
N VAL A 73 -4.84 -6.88 0.77
CA VAL A 73 -4.70 -7.33 2.16
C VAL A 73 -3.34 -8.02 2.26
N LEU A 74 -2.52 -7.52 3.16
CA LEU A 74 -1.15 -7.93 3.37
C LEU A 74 -1.03 -8.69 4.70
N ASP A 75 -0.29 -9.79 4.70
CA ASP A 75 0.04 -10.55 5.89
C ASP A 75 1.53 -10.36 6.24
N SER A 76 1.78 -10.06 7.52
CA SER A 76 3.12 -9.94 8.11
C SER A 76 3.50 -11.16 8.96
N GLY A 77 2.63 -12.18 9.03
CA GLY A 77 2.72 -13.33 9.92
C GLY A 77 2.17 -13.08 11.33
N THR A 78 2.03 -11.82 11.75
CA THR A 78 1.50 -11.46 13.09
C THR A 78 0.21 -10.63 13.03
N LYS A 79 0.10 -9.76 12.03
CA LYS A 79 -1.02 -8.87 11.81
C LYS A 79 -1.30 -8.72 10.33
N ASN A 80 -2.53 -8.30 10.04
CA ASN A 80 -2.94 -7.94 8.71
C ASN A 80 -2.86 -6.44 8.50
N TYR A 81 -2.41 -6.07 7.31
CA TYR A 81 -2.35 -4.72 6.81
C TYR A 81 -3.19 -4.60 5.54
N LEU A 82 -3.49 -3.37 5.16
CA LEU A 82 -4.16 -3.06 3.90
C LEU A 82 -3.31 -2.04 3.17
N LEU A 83 -3.04 -2.30 1.90
CA LEU A 83 -2.38 -1.37 0.99
C LEU A 83 -3.40 -0.90 -0.04
N THR A 84 -3.50 0.42 -0.21
CA THR A 84 -4.44 1.02 -1.16
C THR A 84 -3.71 2.02 -2.03
N VAL A 85 -4.07 2.08 -3.31
CA VAL A 85 -3.60 3.12 -4.24
C VAL A 85 -4.47 4.37 -4.03
N PRO A 86 -3.98 5.45 -3.41
CA PRO A 86 -4.70 6.71 -3.42
C PRO A 86 -4.54 7.38 -4.79
N GLY A 87 -5.11 8.57 -4.94
CA GLY A 87 -5.02 9.37 -6.16
C GLY A 87 -3.59 9.65 -6.64
N PRO A 88 -3.45 10.43 -7.74
CA PRO A 88 -2.16 10.74 -8.34
C PRO A 88 -1.22 11.54 -7.42
N ASP A 89 -1.75 12.10 -6.33
CA ASP A 89 -1.08 13.03 -5.44
C ASP A 89 -0.42 12.43 -4.20
N CYS A 90 -0.57 11.12 -3.97
CA CYS A 90 0.06 10.41 -2.86
C CYS A 90 0.69 9.09 -3.34
N GLN A 91 1.70 8.61 -2.61
CA GLN A 91 2.14 7.20 -2.66
C GLN A 91 1.10 6.29 -2.02
N LEU A 92 1.38 4.98 -1.99
CA LEU A 92 0.45 3.99 -1.45
C LEU A 92 0.16 4.25 0.03
N LEU A 93 -1.10 4.11 0.41
CA LEU A 93 -1.50 4.22 1.82
C LEU A 93 -1.50 2.85 2.46
N LEU A 94 -0.71 2.72 3.52
CA LEU A 94 -0.67 1.56 4.39
C LEU A 94 -1.61 1.76 5.58
N TRP A 95 -2.40 0.74 5.87
CA TRP A 95 -3.34 0.73 6.98
C TRP A 95 -3.11 -0.50 7.87
N GLU A 96 -3.21 -0.33 9.17
CA GLU A 96 -3.16 -1.43 10.14
C GLU A 96 -4.57 -1.94 10.42
N GLY A 97 -4.74 -3.26 10.46
CA GLY A 97 -5.97 -3.90 10.91
C GLY A 97 -6.15 -3.77 12.42
N LYS A 98 -7.31 -3.29 12.87
CA LYS A 98 -7.65 -3.27 14.31
C LYS A 98 -8.10 -4.65 14.77
N PRO A 99 -7.42 -5.26 15.77
CA PRO A 99 -7.93 -6.48 16.38
C PRO A 99 -9.29 -6.18 17.04
N SER A 100 -10.21 -7.12 16.92
CA SER A 100 -11.47 -7.09 17.64
C SER A 100 -11.47 -8.15 18.72
N THR A 101 -12.18 -7.87 19.80
CA THR A 101 -12.40 -8.76 20.94
C THR A 101 -13.03 -10.11 20.57
N ASN A 102 -13.59 -10.24 19.37
CA ASN A 102 -14.30 -11.44 18.91
C ASN A 102 -13.69 -12.05 17.63
N GLY A 103 -12.41 -11.78 17.32
CA GLY A 103 -11.71 -12.35 16.16
C GLY A 103 -12.06 -11.73 14.79
N PHE A 104 -13.16 -10.99 14.67
CA PHE A 104 -13.54 -10.29 13.42
C PHE A 104 -12.90 -8.90 13.32
N LYS A 105 -12.01 -8.65 12.34
CA LYS A 105 -11.37 -7.33 12.11
C LYS A 105 -12.39 -6.17 12.21
N LYS A 106 -12.25 -5.29 13.22
CA LYS A 106 -13.24 -4.22 13.53
C LYS A 106 -13.09 -2.98 12.63
N GLY A 107 -12.05 -2.92 11.80
CA GLY A 107 -11.80 -1.82 10.87
C GLY A 107 -10.31 -1.62 10.59
N TRP A 108 -10.02 -0.65 9.73
CA TRP A 108 -8.67 -0.26 9.32
C TRP A 108 -8.31 1.09 9.95
N SER A 109 -7.03 1.34 10.18
CA SER A 109 -6.55 2.66 10.60
C SER A 109 -5.33 3.04 9.81
N LYS A 110 -5.34 4.25 9.25
CA LYS A 110 -4.26 4.74 8.40
C LYS A 110 -2.98 4.80 9.23
N LEU A 111 -1.93 4.19 8.71
CA LEU A 111 -0.64 4.07 9.40
C LEU A 111 0.37 5.01 8.76
N ALA A 112 0.60 4.85 7.46
CA ALA A 112 1.63 5.57 6.74
C ALA A 112 1.32 5.70 5.25
N GLU A 113 2.01 6.63 4.61
CA GLU A 113 2.21 6.67 3.17
C GLU A 113 3.57 6.03 2.87
N VAL A 114 3.58 5.05 1.96
CA VAL A 114 4.74 4.19 1.72
C VAL A 114 5.04 4.01 0.24
N SER A 115 6.32 3.86 -0.05
CA SER A 115 6.79 3.34 -1.33
C SER A 115 7.14 1.86 -1.17
N VAL A 116 6.75 1.04 -2.15
CA VAL A 116 6.94 -0.41 -2.10
C VAL A 116 7.60 -0.94 -3.36
N LYS A 117 8.18 -2.14 -3.27
CA LYS A 117 8.66 -2.93 -4.40
C LYS A 117 8.21 -4.38 -4.27
N PHE A 118 8.29 -5.14 -5.37
CA PHE A 118 8.26 -6.60 -5.26
C PHE A 118 9.48 -7.11 -4.48
N GLY A 119 9.33 -8.27 -3.86
CA GLY A 119 10.44 -9.02 -3.25
C GLY A 119 11.53 -9.42 -4.26
N GLU A 120 12.43 -10.30 -3.84
CA GLU A 120 13.55 -10.75 -4.67
C GLU A 120 13.11 -11.59 -5.88
N GLU A 121 11.98 -12.27 -5.76
CA GLU A 121 11.32 -12.94 -6.87
C GLU A 121 10.29 -12.00 -7.49
N LEU A 122 10.58 -11.54 -8.72
CA LEU A 122 9.58 -10.81 -9.51
C LEU A 122 8.39 -11.73 -9.82
N PRO A 123 7.17 -11.18 -9.93
CA PRO A 123 5.99 -12.00 -10.13
C PRO A 123 6.07 -12.85 -11.39
N GLN A 124 5.69 -14.12 -11.28
CA GLN A 124 5.82 -15.14 -12.34
C GLN A 124 4.68 -15.11 -13.36
N TYR A 125 4.22 -13.94 -13.78
CA TYR A 125 3.17 -13.82 -14.78
C TYR A 125 3.53 -12.84 -15.90
N ASP A 126 3.15 -13.20 -17.11
CA ASP A 126 3.32 -12.33 -18.28
C ASP A 126 2.47 -11.07 -18.12
N LEU A 127 2.97 -9.94 -18.62
CA LEU A 127 2.22 -8.68 -18.67
C LEU A 127 1.72 -8.45 -20.09
N CYS A 128 0.50 -7.95 -20.22
CA CYS A 128 -0.02 -7.55 -21.52
C CYS A 128 0.81 -6.36 -22.05
N PRO A 129 1.43 -6.46 -23.24
CA PRO A 129 2.29 -5.40 -23.76
C PRO A 129 1.50 -4.13 -24.16
N TYR A 130 0.18 -4.20 -24.21
CA TYR A 130 -0.69 -3.08 -24.61
C TYR A 130 -1.26 -2.29 -23.43
N CYS A 131 -1.72 -2.98 -22.38
CA CYS A 131 -2.32 -2.33 -21.21
C CYS A 131 -1.49 -2.44 -19.93
N GLY A 132 -0.44 -3.27 -19.90
CA GLY A 132 0.45 -3.41 -18.73
C GLY A 132 -0.13 -4.24 -17.57
N GLU A 133 -1.33 -4.80 -17.76
CA GLU A 133 -2.04 -5.65 -16.79
C GLU A 133 -1.48 -7.09 -16.78
N PRO A 134 -1.54 -7.79 -15.62
CA PRO A 134 -1.24 -9.22 -15.54
C PRO A 134 -2.07 -10.06 -16.52
N LEU A 135 -1.41 -10.88 -17.34
CA LEU A 135 -2.06 -11.90 -18.15
C LEU A 135 -2.44 -13.07 -17.24
N LYS A 136 -3.68 -13.05 -16.77
CA LYS A 136 -4.24 -14.11 -15.92
C LYS A 136 -4.48 -15.35 -16.78
N THR A 137 -3.60 -16.34 -16.68
CA THR A 137 -3.88 -17.67 -17.22
C THR A 137 -4.82 -18.40 -16.26
N LEU A 138 -5.66 -19.30 -16.78
CA LEU A 138 -6.54 -20.16 -15.98
C LEU A 138 -5.75 -20.99 -14.94
N GLU A 139 -4.49 -21.29 -15.25
CA GLU A 139 -3.53 -21.93 -14.34
C GLU A 139 -3.07 -20.99 -13.22
N HIS A 140 -2.79 -19.72 -13.54
CA HIS A 140 -2.47 -18.67 -12.58
C HIS A 140 -3.63 -18.44 -11.59
N GLU A 141 -4.86 -18.36 -12.08
CA GLU A 141 -6.06 -18.25 -11.23
C GLU A 141 -6.25 -19.49 -10.34
N ARG A 142 -5.94 -20.69 -10.86
CA ARG A 142 -5.98 -21.92 -10.05
C ARG A 142 -4.92 -21.90 -8.96
N MET A 143 -3.68 -21.52 -9.26
CA MET A 143 -2.61 -21.42 -8.26
C MET A 143 -2.93 -20.37 -7.18
N ALA A 144 -3.42 -19.18 -7.56
CA ALA A 144 -3.87 -18.15 -6.62
C ALA A 144 -5.10 -18.60 -5.80
N GLY A 145 -5.96 -19.44 -6.39
CA GLY A 145 -7.15 -19.99 -5.77
C GLY A 145 -6.90 -21.13 -4.76
N PHE A 146 -5.74 -21.80 -4.83
CA PHE A 146 -5.41 -22.93 -3.94
C PHE A 146 -5.13 -22.55 -2.49
N GLY A 147 -5.07 -21.26 -2.15
CA GLY A 147 -4.79 -20.87 -0.78
C GLY A 147 -5.87 -21.36 0.20
N GLU A 148 -5.50 -22.41 0.92
CA GLU A 148 -6.23 -22.97 2.05
C GLU A 148 -6.59 -21.84 3.01
N CYS A 149 -7.86 -21.83 3.41
CA CYS A 149 -8.28 -21.12 4.60
C CYS A 149 -7.46 -21.71 5.75
N PRO A 150 -6.82 -20.91 6.65
CA PRO A 150 -6.32 -21.49 7.88
C PRO A 150 -7.53 -22.15 8.54
N ALA A 151 -7.52 -23.48 8.60
CA ALA A 151 -8.53 -24.22 9.31
C ALA A 151 -8.57 -23.61 10.71
N ALA A 152 -9.74 -23.11 11.12
CA ALA A 152 -10.03 -23.07 12.53
C ALA A 152 -9.72 -24.49 13.03
N GLU A 153 -8.86 -24.58 14.04
CA GLU A 153 -8.37 -25.84 14.59
C GLU A 153 -9.52 -26.85 14.67
N PRO A 154 -9.26 -28.15 14.39
CA PRO A 154 -10.26 -29.16 14.69
C PRO A 154 -10.56 -29.08 16.19
N SER A 155 -11.73 -28.57 16.53
CA SER A 155 -12.33 -28.80 17.83
C SER A 155 -12.83 -30.24 17.84
N ASP A 156 -12.16 -31.04 18.69
CA ASP A 156 -12.32 -32.45 19.06
C ASP A 156 -11.71 -33.53 18.14
#